data_AF-A0A246AI86-F1
#
_entry.id   AF-A0A246AI86-F1
#
_cell.length_a   1.000
_cell.length_b   1.000
_cell.length_c   1.000
_cell.angle_alpha   90.00
_cell.angle_beta   90.00
_cell.angle_gamma   90.00
#
_symmetry.space_group_name_H-M   'P 1'
#
loop_
_entity.id
_entity.type
_entity.pdbx_description
1 polymer ?
#
loop_
_entity_poly.entity_id
_entity_poly.type
_entity_poly.pdbx_seq_one_letter_code
_entity_poly.pdbx_strand_id
1 'polypeptide(L)'
;MPETKRHRYKIIKWIAATIIIAFGLLSATAWFLNVKSRPLLTAQIKTLLYKSTDSLYTISFSNVSTNILTGSATLQNVKITADTIRFKELIRLKRAPNNLYTVTLKKLVVKHFHPFTLYRQKKLQIEEVIFDKPEVLMMNRQFDFNENRPPRPIKSPYSFIAKNLEEFRINAIRFQDASFKYINKNVNQLNVFAIDDLNITLSDLLVDSTSADDPTRFYLLKDVIINLNDYQYTTPNKLYNIKLNKLDFRASTGKLRVNKFELEPRYDEMKFAEVAGHATERFHIQMSDILMNGIDLPVYISKQELRAKEMGIANGFISVFNNGSTKKAEGEIKKGRFPHQLLQKLAPPVLIQKIKLKDVNISYTIYNDESKQRGRISFEHTSGIFKNVTNLPKIKAINPKMEVSLNTYLLGQASLDLNFKFDLKSPKGYFEYKGILHNFNARILNQITKPLGLVRINRGIVDKLQFDFKADNTGAKGKVDFYYYDLSVALMRNDPAKDHLVTRGLISILANALIINSENPNRHNQFISSDVSYKKPDSSSFFSLIWRSLYTGIKNSIGITEEKQNEIKQHIANFKEMRANHEIRKRNRLKRRMQREKQRKLNERR
;
A
#
# COMPACT_ATOMS: atom_id res chain seq x y z
N MET A 1 -57.01 62.70 35.16
CA MET A 1 -56.46 62.22 33.86
C MET A 1 -56.54 60.69 33.76
N PRO A 2 -57.63 60.08 33.22
CA PRO A 2 -57.70 58.63 33.02
C PRO A 2 -57.76 58.17 31.54
N GLU A 3 -57.87 59.07 30.56
CA GLU A 3 -58.16 58.68 29.17
C GLU A 3 -56.95 58.15 28.37
N THR A 4 -55.72 58.48 28.75
CA THR A 4 -54.50 58.13 27.97
C THR A 4 -54.03 56.68 28.15
N LYS A 5 -54.28 56.02 29.28
CA LYS A 5 -53.93 54.60 29.52
C LYS A 5 -54.81 53.63 28.73
N ARG A 6 -56.11 53.95 28.57
CA ARG A 6 -57.08 53.11 27.86
C ARG A 6 -56.84 53.10 26.34
N HIS A 7 -56.33 54.22 25.81
CA HIS A 7 -56.01 54.36 24.38
C HIS A 7 -54.73 53.62 23.98
N ARG A 8 -53.69 53.62 24.82
CA ARG A 8 -52.46 52.82 24.60
C ARG A 8 -52.73 51.32 24.59
N TYR A 9 -53.57 50.82 25.50
CA TYR A 9 -53.96 49.39 25.52
C TYR A 9 -54.77 48.97 24.29
N LYS A 10 -55.62 49.86 23.75
CA LYS A 10 -56.32 49.62 22.48
C LYS A 10 -55.35 49.56 21.31
N ILE A 11 -54.40 50.49 21.22
CA ILE A 11 -53.39 50.52 20.14
C ILE A 11 -52.50 49.26 20.20
N ILE A 12 -52.05 48.84 21.38
CA ILE A 12 -51.26 47.61 21.55
C ILE A 12 -52.08 46.36 21.20
N LYS A 13 -53.37 46.30 21.58
CA LYS A 13 -54.27 45.21 21.15
C LYS A 13 -54.46 45.16 19.64
N TRP A 14 -54.60 46.32 18.98
CA TRP A 14 -54.72 46.38 17.53
C TRP A 14 -53.42 45.99 16.84
N ILE A 15 -52.26 46.46 17.29
CA ILE A 15 -50.95 46.04 16.75
C ILE A 15 -50.74 44.53 16.94
N ALA A 16 -51.06 43.99 18.12
CA ALA A 16 -50.96 42.56 18.39
C ALA A 16 -51.92 41.74 17.51
N ALA A 17 -53.16 42.21 17.33
CA ALA A 17 -54.14 41.57 16.44
C ALA A 17 -53.68 41.59 14.99
N THR A 18 -53.13 42.71 14.50
CA THR A 18 -52.60 42.82 13.13
C THR A 18 -51.38 41.92 12.91
N ILE A 19 -50.49 41.79 13.90
CA ILE A 19 -49.34 40.87 13.84
C ILE A 19 -49.81 39.41 13.82
N ILE A 20 -50.79 39.03 14.63
CA ILE A 20 -51.36 37.67 14.66
C ILE A 20 -52.05 37.34 13.33
N ILE A 21 -52.80 38.28 12.76
CA ILE A 21 -53.47 38.11 11.47
C ILE A 21 -52.45 38.00 10.34
N ALA A 22 -51.43 38.86 10.32
CA ALA A 22 -50.34 38.79 9.35
C ALA A 22 -49.56 37.47 9.47
N PHE A 23 -49.29 37.00 10.69
CA PHE A 23 -48.63 35.72 10.94
C PHE A 23 -49.51 34.54 10.53
N GLY A 24 -50.82 34.60 10.78
CA GLY A 24 -51.80 33.61 10.32
C GLY A 24 -51.90 33.55 8.80
N LEU A 25 -51.93 34.71 8.12
CA LEU A 25 -51.90 34.81 6.66
C LEU A 25 -50.60 34.30 6.06
N LEU A 26 -49.45 34.63 6.67
CA LEU A 26 -48.13 34.11 6.27
C LEU A 26 -48.04 32.59 6.47
N SER A 27 -48.61 32.07 7.57
CA SER A 27 -48.66 30.64 7.86
C SER A 27 -49.57 29.89 6.89
N ALA A 28 -50.75 30.46 6.59
CA ALA A 28 -51.70 29.91 5.64
C ALA A 28 -51.17 29.95 4.19
N THR A 29 -50.51 31.04 3.78
CA THR A 29 -49.84 31.13 2.47
C THR A 29 -48.63 30.20 2.38
N ALA A 30 -47.81 30.09 3.42
CA ALA A 30 -46.73 29.12 3.48
C ALA A 30 -47.24 27.68 3.38
N TRP A 31 -48.33 27.35 4.09
CA TRP A 31 -49.00 26.05 4.02
C TRP A 31 -49.55 25.78 2.62
N PHE A 32 -50.29 26.73 2.04
CA PHE A 32 -50.87 26.62 0.69
C PHE A 32 -49.79 26.42 -0.38
N LEU A 33 -48.72 27.22 -0.34
CA LEU A 33 -47.60 27.10 -1.27
C LEU A 33 -46.86 25.76 -1.10
N ASN A 34 -46.76 25.23 0.12
CA ASN A 34 -46.18 23.90 0.38
C ASN A 34 -47.05 22.79 -0.23
N VAL A 35 -48.36 22.80 0.00
CA VAL A 35 -49.29 21.79 -0.56
C VAL A 35 -49.32 21.83 -2.09
N LYS A 36 -49.41 23.02 -2.69
CA LYS A 36 -49.51 23.19 -4.14
C LYS A 36 -48.19 22.93 -4.87
N SER A 37 -47.05 23.21 -4.24
CA SER A 37 -45.73 22.99 -4.85
C SER A 37 -45.35 21.52 -4.95
N ARG A 38 -45.83 20.63 -4.07
CA ARG A 38 -45.51 19.19 -4.09
C ARG A 38 -45.78 18.49 -5.43
N PRO A 39 -47.01 18.51 -6.00
CA PRO A 39 -47.28 17.84 -7.28
C PRO A 39 -46.53 18.48 -8.44
N LEU A 40 -46.41 19.82 -8.45
CA LEU A 40 -45.66 20.57 -9.47
C LEU A 40 -44.17 20.21 -9.46
N LEU A 41 -43.53 20.25 -8.30
CA LEU A 41 -42.11 19.88 -8.13
C LEU A 41 -41.89 18.41 -8.47
N THR A 42 -42.80 17.53 -8.05
CA THR A 42 -42.73 16.10 -8.39
C THR A 42 -42.71 15.89 -9.91
N ALA A 43 -43.66 16.50 -10.62
CA ALA A 43 -43.74 16.41 -12.08
C ALA A 43 -42.52 17.05 -12.76
N GLN A 44 -42.06 18.21 -12.28
CA GLN A 44 -40.95 18.93 -12.86
C GLN A 44 -39.62 18.19 -12.69
N ILE A 45 -39.33 17.64 -11.51
CA ILE A 45 -38.12 16.85 -11.23
C ILE A 45 -38.07 15.63 -12.14
N LYS A 46 -39.18 14.88 -12.23
CA LYS A 46 -39.29 13.70 -13.10
C LYS A 46 -39.08 14.07 -14.57
N THR A 47 -39.76 15.12 -15.03
CA THR A 47 -39.69 15.58 -16.42
C THR A 47 -38.29 16.07 -16.79
N LEU A 48 -37.63 16.81 -15.89
CA LEU A 48 -36.30 17.35 -16.14
C LEU A 48 -35.26 16.24 -16.30
N LEU A 49 -35.24 15.24 -15.41
CA LEU A 49 -34.33 14.10 -15.54
C LEU A 49 -34.62 13.29 -16.80
N TYR A 50 -35.90 12.99 -17.07
CA TYR A 50 -36.30 12.20 -18.22
C TYR A 50 -35.90 12.88 -19.54
N LYS A 51 -36.19 14.17 -19.71
CA LYS A 51 -35.84 14.92 -20.93
C LYS A 51 -34.34 15.14 -21.09
N SER A 52 -33.63 15.49 -20.02
CA SER A 52 -32.18 15.75 -20.07
C SER A 52 -31.34 14.50 -20.37
N THR A 53 -31.91 13.32 -20.16
CA THR A 53 -31.23 12.04 -20.38
C THR A 53 -31.70 11.29 -21.63
N ASP A 54 -32.40 11.96 -22.55
CA ASP A 54 -32.98 11.33 -23.75
C ASP A 54 -33.83 10.09 -23.40
N SER A 55 -34.67 10.25 -22.37
CA SER A 55 -35.54 9.22 -21.81
C SER A 55 -34.81 8.02 -21.18
N LEU A 56 -33.48 8.06 -21.03
CA LEU A 56 -32.71 6.94 -20.50
C LEU A 56 -32.92 6.73 -19.00
N TYR A 57 -33.11 7.80 -18.22
CA TYR A 57 -33.23 7.70 -16.77
C TYR A 57 -34.60 8.15 -16.27
N THR A 58 -35.08 7.42 -15.26
CA THR A 58 -36.27 7.78 -14.48
C THR A 58 -35.89 7.98 -13.01
N ILE A 59 -36.67 8.79 -12.30
CA ILE A 59 -36.52 9.05 -10.87
C ILE A 59 -37.82 8.77 -10.14
N SER A 60 -37.71 8.08 -9.01
CA SER A 60 -38.79 7.87 -8.04
C SER A 60 -38.33 8.28 -6.64
N PHE A 61 -39.28 8.64 -5.79
CA PHE A 61 -39.09 9.02 -4.38
C PHE A 61 -40.41 8.87 -3.64
N SER A 62 -40.36 8.60 -2.34
CA SER A 62 -41.57 8.37 -1.53
C SER A 62 -42.28 9.66 -1.13
N ASN A 63 -41.53 10.74 -0.92
CA ASN A 63 -42.08 12.01 -0.42
C ASN A 63 -41.25 13.21 -0.90
N VAL A 64 -41.94 14.35 -1.06
CA VAL A 64 -41.36 15.67 -1.30
C VAL A 64 -41.87 16.62 -0.22
N SER A 65 -40.95 17.21 0.53
CA SER A 65 -41.28 18.27 1.49
C SER A 65 -40.54 19.54 1.13
N THR A 66 -41.23 20.68 1.19
CA THR A 66 -40.63 21.99 0.99
C THR A 66 -40.94 22.90 2.18
N ASN A 67 -40.06 23.85 2.43
CA ASN A 67 -40.32 25.02 3.24
C ASN A 67 -39.84 26.21 2.43
N ILE A 68 -40.80 26.95 1.88
CA ILE A 68 -40.53 28.04 0.94
C ILE A 68 -40.00 29.27 1.68
N LEU A 69 -40.38 29.45 2.95
CA LEU A 69 -39.91 30.56 3.79
C LEU A 69 -38.42 30.42 4.10
N THR A 70 -37.98 29.22 4.48
CA THR A 70 -36.56 28.94 4.76
C THR A 70 -35.78 28.53 3.51
N GLY A 71 -36.45 28.37 2.36
CA GLY A 71 -35.82 27.92 1.13
C GLY A 71 -35.21 26.52 1.25
N SER A 72 -35.94 25.55 1.81
CA SER A 72 -35.45 24.17 1.91
C SER A 72 -36.37 23.19 1.19
N ALA A 73 -35.80 22.17 0.57
CA ALA A 73 -36.53 21.08 -0.07
C ALA A 73 -35.89 19.74 0.32
N THR A 74 -36.70 18.69 0.43
CA THR A 74 -36.20 17.35 0.72
C THR A 74 -36.97 16.30 -0.07
N LEU A 75 -36.23 15.39 -0.69
CA LEU A 75 -36.74 14.14 -1.26
C LEU A 75 -36.34 12.97 -0.38
N GLN A 76 -37.24 12.02 -0.17
CA GLN A 76 -36.99 10.80 0.61
C GLN A 76 -36.99 9.55 -0.26
N ASN A 77 -36.11 8.60 0.07
CA ASN A 77 -35.97 7.30 -0.60
C ASN A 77 -35.89 7.44 -2.13
N VAL A 78 -34.94 8.24 -2.58
CA VAL A 78 -34.79 8.55 -4.00
C VAL A 78 -34.14 7.35 -4.70
N LYS A 79 -34.67 6.99 -5.86
CA LYS A 79 -34.11 5.96 -6.74
C LYS A 79 -34.08 6.49 -8.17
N ILE A 80 -32.90 6.42 -8.78
CA ILE A 80 -32.66 6.74 -10.18
C ILE A 80 -32.21 5.46 -10.87
N THR A 81 -32.91 5.08 -11.93
CA THR A 81 -32.65 3.85 -12.68
C THR A 81 -32.71 4.09 -14.18
N ALA A 82 -31.83 3.41 -14.91
CA ALA A 82 -31.87 3.39 -16.36
C ALA A 82 -33.02 2.52 -16.88
N ASP A 83 -33.70 2.99 -17.91
CA ASP A 83 -34.63 2.20 -18.70
C ASP A 83 -33.82 1.28 -19.65
N THR A 84 -33.90 -0.03 -19.40
CA THR A 84 -33.16 -1.03 -20.17
C THR A 84 -33.65 -1.18 -21.61
N ILE A 85 -34.91 -0.88 -21.91
CA ILE A 85 -35.48 -0.92 -23.26
C ILE A 85 -34.92 0.27 -24.04
N ARG A 86 -35.03 1.48 -23.49
CA ARG A 86 -34.47 2.69 -24.10
C ARG A 86 -32.95 2.57 -24.28
N PHE A 87 -32.24 1.98 -23.33
CA PHE A 87 -30.80 1.75 -23.47
C PHE A 87 -30.46 0.85 -24.67
N LYS A 88 -31.19 -0.26 -24.87
CA LYS A 88 -31.00 -1.13 -26.05
C LYS A 88 -31.28 -0.38 -27.36
N GLU A 89 -32.29 0.47 -27.37
CA GLU A 89 -32.58 1.34 -28.52
C GLU A 89 -31.44 2.33 -28.79
N LEU A 90 -30.92 3.00 -27.76
CA LEU A 90 -29.78 3.92 -27.88
C LEU A 90 -28.50 3.22 -28.36
N ILE A 91 -28.31 1.94 -28.04
CA ILE A 91 -27.20 1.13 -28.60
C ILE A 91 -27.39 0.98 -30.11
N ARG A 92 -28.60 0.61 -30.57
CA ARG A 92 -28.92 0.49 -32.00
C ARG A 92 -28.74 1.82 -32.73
N LEU A 93 -29.09 2.93 -32.09
CA LEU A 93 -28.92 4.29 -32.60
C LEU A 93 -27.48 4.82 -32.49
N LYS A 94 -26.53 4.04 -31.96
CA LYS A 94 -25.12 4.45 -31.71
C LYS A 94 -24.98 5.69 -30.82
N ARG A 95 -25.93 5.87 -29.88
CA ARG A 95 -26.01 7.02 -28.96
C ARG A 95 -25.91 6.63 -27.49
N ALA A 96 -25.90 5.34 -27.17
CA ALA A 96 -25.83 4.87 -25.79
C ALA A 96 -24.54 5.31 -25.08
N PRO A 97 -24.60 5.72 -23.80
CA PRO A 97 -23.41 6.01 -23.01
C PRO A 97 -22.66 4.72 -22.66
N ASN A 98 -21.34 4.81 -22.48
CA ASN A 98 -20.53 3.69 -21.98
C ASN A 98 -20.87 3.30 -20.53
N ASN A 99 -21.47 4.21 -19.77
CA ASN A 99 -21.72 4.06 -18.34
C ASN A 99 -23.22 4.13 -18.05
N LEU A 100 -23.73 3.09 -17.41
CA LEU A 100 -25.06 3.07 -16.81
C LEU A 100 -24.95 3.21 -15.30
N TYR A 101 -25.81 4.04 -14.71
CA TYR A 101 -25.84 4.29 -13.29
C TYR A 101 -27.16 3.83 -12.68
N THR A 102 -27.10 3.22 -11.51
CA THR A 102 -28.25 3.09 -10.62
C THR A 102 -27.87 3.82 -9.34
N VAL A 103 -28.71 4.78 -8.94
CA VAL A 103 -28.47 5.58 -7.74
C VAL A 103 -29.63 5.42 -6.79
N THR A 104 -29.36 5.02 -5.57
CA THR A 104 -30.32 5.05 -4.46
C THR A 104 -29.79 5.99 -3.41
N LEU A 105 -30.65 6.75 -2.71
CA LEU A 105 -30.23 7.52 -1.55
C LEU A 105 -31.38 7.71 -0.57
N LYS A 106 -31.04 7.81 0.72
CA LYS A 106 -32.04 7.94 1.79
C LYS A 106 -32.73 9.29 1.73
N LYS A 107 -31.96 10.38 1.58
CA LYS A 107 -32.49 11.75 1.49
C LYS A 107 -31.65 12.63 0.58
N LEU A 108 -32.32 13.37 -0.31
CA LEU A 108 -31.73 14.54 -0.98
C LEU A 108 -32.24 15.79 -0.28
N VAL A 109 -31.36 16.60 0.31
CA VAL A 109 -31.73 17.83 0.99
C VAL A 109 -31.12 19.01 0.26
N VAL A 110 -31.93 20.03 -0.01
CA VAL A 110 -31.48 21.36 -0.48
C VAL A 110 -31.81 22.34 0.63
N LYS A 111 -30.83 23.12 1.09
CA LYS A 111 -31.00 24.12 2.15
C LYS A 111 -30.72 25.52 1.64
N HIS A 112 -31.51 26.45 2.15
CA HIS A 112 -31.40 27.89 1.95
C HIS A 112 -31.18 28.30 0.49
N PHE A 113 -32.07 27.87 -0.41
CA PHE A 113 -32.22 28.53 -1.70
C PHE A 113 -32.96 29.85 -1.50
N HIS A 114 -32.60 30.91 -2.24
CA HIS A 114 -33.21 32.23 -2.07
C HIS A 114 -34.22 32.55 -3.19
N PRO A 115 -35.52 32.17 -3.06
CA PRO A 115 -36.51 32.36 -4.13
C PRO A 115 -36.71 33.83 -4.53
N PHE A 116 -36.62 34.77 -3.57
CA PHE A 116 -36.76 36.19 -3.87
C PHE A 116 -35.59 36.74 -4.69
N THR A 117 -34.36 36.32 -4.38
CA THR A 117 -33.16 36.66 -5.16
C THR A 117 -33.22 36.07 -6.57
N LEU A 118 -33.70 34.84 -6.70
CA LEU A 118 -33.94 34.20 -8.00
C LEU A 118 -34.92 35.02 -8.86
N TYR A 119 -36.05 35.45 -8.28
CA TYR A 119 -37.06 36.21 -8.99
C TYR A 119 -36.57 37.62 -9.39
N ARG A 120 -35.93 38.35 -8.47
CA ARG A 120 -35.57 39.76 -8.67
C ARG A 120 -34.24 39.96 -9.41
N GLN A 121 -33.26 39.10 -9.17
CA GLN A 121 -31.89 39.25 -9.67
C GLN A 121 -31.50 38.16 -10.66
N LYS A 122 -32.38 37.21 -10.97
CA LYS A 122 -32.06 36.04 -11.81
C LYS A 122 -30.84 35.23 -11.28
N LYS A 123 -30.62 35.25 -9.97
CA LYS A 123 -29.53 34.50 -9.32
C LYS A 123 -30.10 33.33 -8.53
N LEU A 124 -29.70 32.10 -8.89
CA LEU A 124 -30.02 30.91 -8.13
C LEU A 124 -28.85 30.56 -7.21
N GLN A 125 -28.96 30.95 -5.95
CA GLN A 125 -27.97 30.67 -4.92
C GLN A 125 -28.53 29.65 -3.94
N ILE A 126 -27.76 28.60 -3.67
CA ILE A 126 -28.09 27.51 -2.77
C ILE A 126 -26.95 27.38 -1.77
N GLU A 127 -27.25 27.34 -0.48
CA GLU A 127 -26.19 27.17 0.52
C GLU A 127 -25.68 25.73 0.55
N GLU A 128 -26.57 24.74 0.62
CA GLU A 128 -26.15 23.35 0.80
C GLU A 128 -27.05 22.37 0.05
N VAL A 129 -26.43 21.41 -0.62
CA VAL A 129 -27.09 20.21 -1.16
C VAL A 129 -26.48 18.98 -0.51
N ILE A 130 -27.28 18.14 0.14
CA ILE A 130 -26.84 16.93 0.83
C ILE A 130 -27.46 15.71 0.17
N PHE A 131 -26.61 14.79 -0.27
CA PHE A 131 -26.94 13.42 -0.63
C PHE A 131 -26.61 12.54 0.58
N ASP A 132 -27.64 12.14 1.33
CA ASP A 132 -27.52 11.29 2.53
C ASP A 132 -27.60 9.81 2.13
N LYS A 133 -26.53 9.07 2.42
CA LYS A 133 -26.32 7.65 2.11
C LYS A 133 -26.61 7.30 0.65
N PRO A 134 -25.93 7.96 -0.31
CA PRO A 134 -26.09 7.61 -1.72
C PRO A 134 -25.32 6.33 -2.04
N GLU A 135 -26.01 5.36 -2.61
CA GLU A 135 -25.44 4.13 -3.15
C GLU A 135 -25.46 4.23 -4.68
N VAL A 136 -24.28 4.18 -5.29
CA VAL A 136 -24.11 4.33 -6.73
C VAL A 136 -23.55 3.04 -7.30
N LEU A 137 -24.34 2.38 -8.15
CA LEU A 137 -23.88 1.29 -8.99
C LEU A 137 -23.58 1.81 -10.39
N MET A 138 -22.32 1.76 -10.79
CA MET A 138 -21.85 2.07 -12.14
C MET A 138 -21.53 0.79 -12.90
N MET A 139 -22.20 0.59 -14.04
CA MET A 139 -21.93 -0.49 -14.96
C MET A 139 -21.33 0.08 -16.25
N ASN A 140 -20.10 -0.30 -16.54
CA ASN A 140 -19.38 0.17 -17.73
C ASN A 140 -19.34 -0.91 -18.81
N ARG A 141 -19.69 -0.51 -20.04
CA ARG A 141 -19.51 -1.26 -21.28
C ARG A 141 -19.06 -0.27 -22.36
N GLN A 142 -17.87 -0.44 -22.90
CA GLN A 142 -17.36 0.32 -24.01
C GLN A 142 -18.10 -0.06 -25.29
N PHE A 143 -18.37 0.95 -26.11
CA PHE A 143 -18.96 0.81 -27.43
C PHE A 143 -18.09 1.52 -28.45
N ASP A 144 -17.75 0.85 -29.55
CA ASP A 144 -16.85 1.39 -30.58
C ASP A 144 -17.29 2.75 -31.12
N PHE A 145 -18.60 3.00 -31.21
CA PHE A 145 -19.14 4.28 -31.69
C PHE A 145 -18.95 5.46 -30.71
N ASN A 146 -18.45 5.21 -29.50
CA ASN A 146 -18.08 6.24 -28.53
C ASN A 146 -16.58 6.57 -28.56
N GLU A 147 -15.76 5.76 -29.23
CA GLU A 147 -14.34 6.02 -29.42
C GLU A 147 -14.13 7.25 -30.33
N ASN A 148 -13.06 8.02 -30.08
CA ASN A 148 -12.66 9.20 -30.86
C ASN A 148 -13.66 10.37 -30.91
N ARG A 149 -14.66 10.44 -30.02
CA ARG A 149 -15.53 11.61 -29.93
C ARG A 149 -14.76 12.81 -29.38
N PRO A 150 -14.93 14.02 -29.96
CA PRO A 150 -14.31 15.22 -29.41
C PRO A 150 -14.80 15.47 -27.98
N PRO A 151 -13.98 16.06 -27.10
CA PRO A 151 -14.39 16.42 -25.75
C PRO A 151 -15.66 17.27 -25.78
N ARG A 152 -16.70 16.86 -25.04
CA ARG A 152 -17.93 17.64 -24.85
C ARG A 152 -17.98 18.12 -23.40
N PRO A 153 -18.44 19.35 -23.13
CA PRO A 153 -18.97 20.36 -24.07
C PRO A 153 -17.89 21.30 -24.63
N ILE A 154 -18.14 21.84 -25.84
CA ILE A 154 -17.32 22.88 -26.50
C ILE A 154 -17.67 24.29 -25.96
N LYS A 155 -18.82 24.45 -25.30
CA LYS A 155 -19.34 25.72 -24.78
C LYS A 155 -19.30 25.76 -23.25
N SER A 156 -19.08 26.96 -22.70
CA SER A 156 -19.15 27.22 -21.25
C SER A 156 -20.51 26.77 -20.68
N PRO A 157 -20.54 26.12 -19.51
CA PRO A 157 -21.78 25.75 -18.82
C PRO A 157 -22.75 26.92 -18.59
N TYR A 158 -22.25 28.15 -18.49
CA TYR A 158 -23.08 29.35 -18.38
C TYR A 158 -24.01 29.54 -19.58
N SER A 159 -23.59 29.17 -20.79
CA SER A 159 -24.40 29.33 -22.00
C SER A 159 -25.73 28.56 -21.95
N PHE A 160 -25.84 27.50 -21.15
CA PHE A 160 -27.07 26.74 -20.97
C PHE A 160 -28.07 27.41 -20.03
N ILE A 161 -27.60 28.30 -19.15
CA ILE A 161 -28.44 28.96 -18.13
C ILE A 161 -28.64 30.46 -18.40
N ALA A 162 -27.79 31.08 -19.22
CA ALA A 162 -27.74 32.53 -19.46
C ALA A 162 -29.07 33.17 -19.92
N LYS A 163 -29.97 32.39 -20.54
CA LYS A 163 -31.31 32.88 -20.93
C LYS A 163 -32.19 33.22 -19.71
N ASN A 164 -32.00 32.52 -18.60
CA ASN A 164 -32.89 32.55 -17.45
C ASN A 164 -32.18 32.96 -16.16
N LEU A 165 -30.87 32.76 -16.06
CA LEU A 165 -30.06 33.01 -14.87
C LEU A 165 -28.81 33.80 -15.23
N GLU A 166 -28.49 34.80 -14.41
CA GLU A 166 -27.19 35.49 -14.43
C GLU A 166 -26.13 34.71 -13.63
N GLU A 167 -26.57 33.96 -12.63
CA GLU A 167 -25.69 33.22 -11.72
C GLU A 167 -26.39 31.96 -11.21
N PHE A 168 -25.66 30.85 -11.17
CA PHE A 168 -26.04 29.66 -10.42
C PHE A 168 -24.90 29.26 -9.49
N ARG A 169 -25.17 29.24 -8.18
CA ARG A 169 -24.17 28.97 -7.16
C ARG A 169 -24.66 27.95 -6.14
N ILE A 170 -23.79 27.02 -5.77
CA ILE A 170 -23.99 26.13 -4.62
C ILE A 170 -22.77 26.23 -3.71
N ASN A 171 -22.93 26.68 -2.46
CA ASN A 171 -21.79 26.84 -1.56
C ASN A 171 -21.19 25.49 -1.13
N ALA A 172 -22.02 24.47 -0.89
CA ALA A 172 -21.55 23.13 -0.58
C ALA A 172 -22.46 22.04 -1.16
N ILE A 173 -21.86 21.05 -1.83
CA ILE A 173 -22.52 19.79 -2.20
C ILE A 173 -21.85 18.69 -1.40
N ARG A 174 -22.61 17.97 -0.57
CA ARG A 174 -22.11 16.92 0.32
C ARG A 174 -22.70 15.57 -0.04
N PHE A 175 -21.84 14.60 -0.24
CA PHE A 175 -22.19 13.18 -0.30
C PHE A 175 -21.76 12.59 1.04
N GLN A 176 -22.73 12.19 1.86
CA GLN A 176 -22.50 11.69 3.21
C GLN A 176 -22.69 10.18 3.22
N ASP A 177 -21.72 9.45 3.74
CA ASP A 177 -21.72 7.98 3.83
C ASP A 177 -22.06 7.31 2.48
N ALA A 178 -21.39 7.76 1.42
CA ALA A 178 -21.63 7.25 0.07
C ALA A 178 -21.02 5.86 -0.11
N SER A 179 -21.72 5.00 -0.85
CA SER A 179 -21.18 3.76 -1.38
C SER A 179 -21.13 3.80 -2.91
N PHE A 180 -20.08 3.23 -3.47
CA PHE A 180 -19.85 3.18 -4.90
C PHE A 180 -19.42 1.78 -5.31
N LYS A 181 -20.16 1.21 -6.26
CA LYS A 181 -19.88 -0.10 -6.84
C LYS A 181 -19.68 0.03 -8.34
N TYR A 182 -18.54 -0.40 -8.85
CA TYR A 182 -18.21 -0.42 -10.27
C TYR A 182 -18.14 -1.85 -10.79
N ILE A 183 -18.79 -2.08 -11.94
CA ILE A 183 -18.79 -3.35 -12.66
C ILE A 183 -18.29 -3.09 -14.08
N ASN A 184 -17.15 -3.70 -14.41
CA ASN A 184 -16.60 -3.69 -15.77
C ASN A 184 -17.19 -4.87 -16.59
N LYS A 185 -17.97 -4.57 -17.63
CA LYS A 185 -18.53 -5.58 -18.56
C LYS A 185 -17.73 -5.74 -19.86
N ASN A 186 -16.51 -5.19 -19.92
CA ASN A 186 -15.63 -5.34 -21.08
C ASN A 186 -14.67 -6.52 -20.97
N VAL A 187 -14.64 -7.18 -19.80
CA VAL A 187 -13.75 -8.31 -19.51
C VAL A 187 -14.57 -9.57 -19.20
N ASN A 188 -14.04 -10.74 -19.57
CA ASN A 188 -14.74 -12.03 -19.38
C ASN A 188 -14.89 -12.44 -17.91
N GLN A 189 -14.09 -11.87 -17.00
CA GLN A 189 -14.21 -12.06 -15.56
C GLN A 189 -14.83 -10.84 -14.91
N LEU A 190 -15.93 -11.04 -14.18
CA LEU A 190 -16.61 -9.98 -13.42
C LEU A 190 -15.70 -9.43 -12.33
N ASN A 191 -15.07 -8.29 -12.64
CA ASN A 191 -14.31 -7.52 -11.66
C ASN A 191 -15.23 -6.45 -11.06
N VAL A 192 -15.56 -6.65 -9.79
CA VAL A 192 -16.35 -5.72 -8.99
C VAL A 192 -15.41 -4.92 -8.10
N PHE A 193 -15.45 -3.61 -8.24
CA PHE A 193 -14.82 -2.69 -7.31
C PHE A 193 -15.90 -2.07 -6.44
N ALA A 194 -15.68 -2.02 -5.12
CA ALA A 194 -16.61 -1.42 -4.18
C ALA A 194 -15.85 -0.55 -3.18
N ILE A 195 -16.44 0.58 -2.84
CA ILE A 195 -16.04 1.47 -1.75
C ILE A 195 -17.30 1.81 -0.96
N ASP A 196 -17.21 1.79 0.36
CA ASP A 196 -18.25 2.26 1.29
C ASP A 196 -17.68 3.40 2.15
N ASP A 197 -18.55 4.07 2.91
CA ASP A 197 -18.19 5.14 3.86
C ASP A 197 -17.38 6.32 3.25
N LEU A 198 -17.69 6.64 2.00
CA LEU A 198 -17.06 7.73 1.26
C LEU A 198 -17.79 9.04 1.50
N ASN A 199 -17.09 10.03 2.03
CA ASN A 199 -17.58 11.38 2.21
C ASN A 199 -16.92 12.30 1.17
N ILE A 200 -17.73 13.00 0.37
CA ILE A 200 -17.24 13.96 -0.63
C ILE A 200 -17.90 15.30 -0.38
N THR A 201 -17.12 16.37 -0.30
CA THR A 201 -17.62 17.75 -0.29
C THR A 201 -17.07 18.49 -1.50
N LEU A 202 -17.97 18.93 -2.38
CA LEU A 202 -17.67 19.87 -3.45
C LEU A 202 -17.99 21.28 -2.93
N SER A 203 -16.99 22.15 -2.89
CA SER A 203 -17.12 23.48 -2.30
C SER A 203 -17.21 24.55 -3.37
N ASP A 204 -18.19 25.42 -3.21
CA ASP A 204 -18.42 26.63 -3.99
C ASP A 204 -18.48 26.38 -5.51
N LEU A 205 -19.51 25.64 -5.96
CA LEU A 205 -19.83 25.53 -7.38
C LEU A 205 -20.38 26.86 -7.87
N LEU A 206 -19.77 27.45 -8.91
CA LEU A 206 -20.24 28.70 -9.50
C LEU A 206 -20.37 28.58 -11.02
N VAL A 207 -21.53 28.93 -11.54
CA VAL A 207 -21.78 29.04 -12.98
C VAL A 207 -22.26 30.46 -13.28
N ASP A 208 -21.38 31.26 -13.87
CA ASP A 208 -21.62 32.62 -14.36
C ASP A 208 -20.76 32.88 -15.62
N SER A 209 -20.80 34.11 -16.14
CA SER A 209 -20.05 34.51 -17.34
C SER A 209 -18.52 34.42 -17.22
N THR A 210 -17.96 34.36 -16.02
CA THR A 210 -16.50 34.40 -15.75
C THR A 210 -15.94 33.10 -15.19
N SER A 211 -16.79 32.31 -14.54
CA SER A 211 -16.44 31.12 -13.75
C SER A 211 -15.69 30.03 -14.52
N ALA A 212 -15.93 29.90 -15.83
CA ALA A 212 -15.27 28.91 -16.67
C ALA A 212 -13.79 29.21 -16.93
N ASP A 213 -13.41 30.49 -16.86
CA ASP A 213 -12.05 30.98 -17.13
C ASP A 213 -11.27 31.30 -15.84
N ASP A 214 -11.89 31.13 -14.66
CA ASP A 214 -11.25 31.36 -13.36
C ASP A 214 -10.22 30.24 -13.06
N PRO A 215 -8.91 30.53 -13.04
CA PRO A 215 -7.86 29.53 -12.82
C PRO A 215 -7.85 28.99 -11.38
N THR A 216 -8.53 29.66 -10.44
CA THR A 216 -8.67 29.21 -9.05
C THR A 216 -9.83 28.25 -8.85
N ARG A 217 -10.60 27.96 -9.91
CA ARG A 217 -11.71 27.01 -9.89
C ARG A 217 -11.38 25.78 -10.71
N PHE A 218 -11.51 24.62 -10.08
CA PHE A 218 -11.37 23.34 -10.73
C PHE A 218 -12.75 22.80 -11.11
N TYR A 219 -13.04 22.71 -12.42
CA TYR A 219 -14.39 22.36 -12.90
C TYR A 219 -15.48 23.19 -12.22
N LEU A 220 -15.29 24.52 -12.18
CA LEU A 220 -16.21 25.50 -11.56
C LEU A 220 -16.28 25.49 -10.02
N LEU A 221 -15.56 24.57 -9.35
CA LEU A 221 -15.51 24.43 -7.89
C LEU A 221 -14.27 25.10 -7.30
N LYS A 222 -14.37 25.68 -6.10
CA LYS A 222 -13.18 26.16 -5.35
C LYS A 222 -12.41 25.02 -4.69
N ASP A 223 -13.10 23.95 -4.28
CA ASP A 223 -12.44 22.82 -3.63
C ASP A 223 -13.21 21.51 -3.81
N VAL A 224 -12.47 20.40 -3.70
CA VAL A 224 -12.99 19.04 -3.62
C VAL A 224 -12.30 18.38 -2.43
N ILE A 225 -13.09 18.01 -1.43
CA ILE A 225 -12.64 17.34 -0.22
C ILE A 225 -13.16 15.90 -0.27
N ILE A 226 -12.26 14.93 -0.09
CA ILE A 226 -12.62 13.51 -0.06
C ILE A 226 -12.12 12.94 1.26
N ASN A 227 -13.02 12.30 1.99
CA ASN A 227 -12.72 11.58 3.22
C ASN A 227 -13.21 10.13 3.07
N LEU A 228 -12.36 9.18 3.42
CA LEU A 228 -12.69 7.76 3.41
C LEU A 228 -12.17 7.14 4.70
N ASN A 229 -13.05 6.44 5.41
CA ASN A 229 -12.72 5.80 6.67
C ASN A 229 -12.83 4.27 6.53
N ASP A 230 -11.93 3.57 7.21
CA ASP A 230 -11.94 2.12 7.42
C ASP A 230 -12.19 1.27 6.16
N TYR A 231 -11.64 1.72 5.03
CA TYR A 231 -11.72 0.97 3.78
C TYR A 231 -10.96 -0.36 3.89
N GLN A 232 -11.63 -1.43 3.49
CA GLN A 232 -11.04 -2.77 3.45
C GLN A 232 -11.35 -3.47 2.12
N TYR A 233 -10.33 -4.11 1.56
CA TYR A 233 -10.44 -4.93 0.36
C TYR A 233 -9.73 -6.27 0.56
N THR A 234 -10.43 -7.38 0.34
CA THR A 234 -9.79 -8.71 0.30
C THR A 234 -9.28 -8.99 -1.10
N THR A 235 -8.01 -9.39 -1.23
CA THR A 235 -7.43 -9.71 -2.53
C THR A 235 -8.13 -10.91 -3.19
N PRO A 236 -8.15 -11.01 -4.54
CA PRO A 236 -8.89 -12.08 -5.23
C PRO A 236 -8.44 -13.50 -4.86
N ASN A 237 -7.14 -13.67 -4.58
CA ASN A 237 -6.56 -14.92 -4.10
C ASN A 237 -6.85 -15.22 -2.62
N LYS A 238 -7.60 -14.35 -1.93
CA LYS A 238 -7.99 -14.49 -0.52
C LYS A 238 -6.82 -14.55 0.46
N LEU A 239 -5.60 -14.21 0.07
CA LEU A 239 -4.41 -14.27 0.95
C LEU A 239 -4.22 -13.01 1.80
N TYR A 240 -4.73 -11.86 1.37
CA TYR A 240 -4.49 -10.58 2.04
C TYR A 240 -5.77 -9.76 2.20
N ASN A 241 -5.79 -8.95 3.26
CA ASN A 241 -6.63 -7.76 3.39
C ASN A 241 -5.76 -6.53 3.12
N ILE A 242 -6.24 -5.64 2.26
CA ILE A 242 -5.72 -4.28 2.11
C ILE A 242 -6.63 -3.38 2.94
N LYS A 243 -6.07 -2.66 3.92
CA LYS A 243 -6.80 -1.78 4.82
C LYS A 243 -6.27 -0.35 4.72
N LEU A 244 -7.19 0.61 4.75
CA LEU A 244 -6.93 2.04 4.82
C LEU A 244 -7.83 2.64 5.91
N ASN A 245 -7.26 3.00 7.06
CA ASN A 245 -8.06 3.46 8.21
C ASN A 245 -8.67 4.85 8.00
N LYS A 246 -7.89 5.79 7.48
CA LYS A 246 -8.37 7.15 7.21
C LYS A 246 -7.60 7.74 6.06
N LEU A 247 -8.33 8.26 5.08
CA LEU A 247 -7.82 9.00 3.94
C LEU A 247 -8.51 10.35 3.89
N ASP A 248 -7.73 11.42 3.87
CA ASP A 248 -8.20 12.80 3.74
C ASP A 248 -7.49 13.44 2.54
N PHE A 249 -8.24 13.88 1.54
CA PHE A 249 -7.74 14.60 0.38
C PHE A 249 -8.42 15.95 0.22
N ARG A 250 -7.64 16.96 -0.19
CA ARG A 250 -8.14 18.29 -0.51
C ARG A 250 -7.50 18.83 -1.78
N ALA A 251 -8.32 19.03 -2.82
CA ALA A 251 -7.88 19.49 -4.13
C ALA A 251 -7.20 20.86 -4.10
N SER A 252 -7.76 21.84 -3.37
CA SER A 252 -7.23 23.21 -3.29
C SER A 252 -5.78 23.28 -2.78
N THR A 253 -5.38 22.31 -1.94
CA THR A 253 -4.02 22.24 -1.38
C THR A 253 -3.15 21.19 -2.07
N GLY A 254 -3.75 20.30 -2.88
CA GLY A 254 -3.07 19.12 -3.43
C GLY A 254 -2.49 18.19 -2.37
N LYS A 255 -3.08 18.16 -1.16
CA LYS A 255 -2.63 17.35 -0.02
C LYS A 255 -3.50 16.12 0.14
N LEU A 256 -2.86 14.98 0.29
CA LEU A 256 -3.47 13.70 0.65
C LEU A 256 -2.80 13.20 1.93
N ARG A 257 -3.58 12.91 2.96
CA ARG A 257 -3.13 12.25 4.19
C ARG A 257 -3.78 10.88 4.28
N VAL A 258 -2.97 9.86 4.57
CA VAL A 258 -3.44 8.53 4.93
C VAL A 258 -2.86 8.19 6.30
N ASN A 259 -3.73 7.98 7.30
CA ASN A 259 -3.28 7.73 8.67
C ASN A 259 -2.58 6.36 8.81
N LYS A 260 -3.17 5.32 8.21
CA LYS A 260 -2.64 3.96 8.26
C LYS A 260 -3.06 3.22 6.99
N PHE A 261 -2.06 2.65 6.33
CA PHE A 261 -2.20 1.63 5.29
C PHE A 261 -1.68 0.30 5.84
N GLU A 262 -2.40 -0.80 5.56
CA GLU A 262 -1.96 -2.13 5.94
C GLU A 262 -2.24 -3.17 4.85
N LEU A 263 -1.21 -3.92 4.47
CA LEU A 263 -1.33 -5.19 3.77
C LEU A 263 -1.23 -6.29 4.81
N GLU A 264 -2.39 -6.76 5.26
CA GLU A 264 -2.53 -7.73 6.32
C GLU A 264 -2.69 -9.15 5.73
N PRO A 265 -1.76 -10.08 5.98
CA PRO A 265 -1.92 -11.47 5.61
C PRO A 265 -3.05 -12.14 6.43
N ARG A 266 -3.92 -12.88 5.74
CA ARG A 266 -5.09 -13.53 6.33
C ARG A 266 -4.81 -14.86 7.04
N TYR A 267 -3.57 -15.35 6.93
CA TYR A 267 -3.12 -16.61 7.49
C TYR A 267 -1.80 -16.43 8.23
N ASP A 268 -1.55 -17.27 9.23
CA ASP A 268 -0.29 -17.28 9.98
C ASP A 268 0.90 -17.69 9.11
N GLU A 269 2.10 -17.36 9.56
CA GLU A 269 3.38 -17.58 8.86
C GLU A 269 3.51 -18.98 8.23
N MET A 270 3.30 -20.03 9.00
CA MET A 270 3.49 -21.42 8.53
C MET A 270 2.38 -21.88 7.58
N LYS A 271 1.12 -21.51 7.85
CA LYS A 271 -0.06 -21.90 7.07
C LYS A 271 -0.17 -21.14 5.75
N PHE A 272 0.41 -19.94 5.66
CA PHE A 272 0.24 -19.06 4.51
C PHE A 272 0.64 -19.71 3.18
N ALA A 273 1.82 -20.35 3.14
CA ALA A 273 2.31 -21.01 1.93
C ALA A 273 1.56 -22.31 1.60
N GLU A 274 1.01 -22.99 2.62
CA GLU A 274 0.16 -24.16 2.44
C GLU A 274 -1.15 -23.77 1.73
N VAL A 275 -1.80 -22.70 2.19
CA VAL A 275 -3.03 -22.17 1.56
C VAL A 275 -2.76 -21.60 0.18
N ALA A 276 -1.59 -21.00 -0.05
CA ALA A 276 -1.18 -20.54 -1.37
C ALA A 276 -0.94 -21.72 -2.36
N GLY A 277 -0.75 -22.94 -1.87
CA GLY A 277 -0.48 -24.14 -2.66
C GLY A 277 0.93 -24.24 -3.23
N HIS A 278 1.80 -23.25 -2.97
CA HIS A 278 3.19 -23.21 -3.44
C HIS A 278 4.05 -22.33 -2.54
N ALA A 279 5.38 -22.50 -2.61
CA ALA A 279 6.34 -21.68 -1.88
C ALA A 279 6.14 -20.18 -2.18
N THR A 280 5.56 -19.46 -1.22
CA THR A 280 5.18 -18.05 -1.35
C THR A 280 5.68 -17.27 -0.15
N GLU A 281 6.32 -16.12 -0.41
CA GLU A 281 6.70 -15.20 0.67
C GLU A 281 5.45 -14.48 1.21
N ARG A 282 5.30 -14.49 2.54
CA ARG A 282 4.23 -13.79 3.24
C ARG A 282 4.68 -12.39 3.60
N PHE A 283 3.94 -11.38 3.16
CA PHE A 283 4.22 -9.98 3.45
C PHE A 283 3.23 -9.44 4.48
N HIS A 284 3.70 -8.76 5.50
CA HIS A 284 2.87 -7.95 6.38
C HIS A 284 3.44 -6.55 6.38
N ILE A 285 2.71 -5.61 5.80
CA ILE A 285 3.17 -4.23 5.62
C ILE A 285 2.21 -3.33 6.36
N GLN A 286 2.73 -2.49 7.22
CA GLN A 286 1.99 -1.41 7.85
C GLN A 286 2.76 -0.11 7.66
N MET A 287 2.10 0.92 7.16
CA MET A 287 2.68 2.26 7.01
C MET A 287 1.72 3.27 7.62
N SER A 288 2.25 4.16 8.46
CA SER A 288 1.48 5.20 9.12
C SER A 288 1.89 6.59 8.64
N ASP A 289 1.09 7.59 8.99
CA ASP A 289 1.38 9.01 8.79
C ASP A 289 1.88 9.34 7.37
N ILE A 290 1.18 8.78 6.38
CA ILE A 290 1.51 8.98 4.98
C ILE A 290 0.95 10.35 4.56
N LEU A 291 1.83 11.24 4.11
CA LEU A 291 1.47 12.57 3.63
C LEU A 291 2.01 12.77 2.22
N MET A 292 1.14 12.97 1.25
CA MET A 292 1.51 13.33 -0.12
C MET A 292 1.15 14.79 -0.39
N ASN A 293 2.11 15.54 -0.93
CA ASN A 293 1.99 16.96 -1.21
C ASN A 293 2.19 17.26 -2.70
N GLY A 294 1.45 18.25 -3.18
CA GLY A 294 1.57 18.73 -4.55
C GLY A 294 1.04 17.73 -5.58
N ILE A 295 -0.08 17.08 -5.28
CA ILE A 295 -0.80 16.23 -6.23
C ILE A 295 -1.34 17.10 -7.37
N ASP A 296 -1.01 16.74 -8.60
CA ASP A 296 -1.52 17.37 -9.82
C ASP A 296 -2.87 16.76 -10.21
N LEU A 297 -3.95 17.30 -9.65
CA LEU A 297 -5.30 16.81 -9.87
C LEU A 297 -5.78 16.97 -11.34
N PRO A 298 -5.54 18.11 -12.03
CA PRO A 298 -5.87 18.22 -13.45
C PRO A 298 -5.23 17.11 -14.30
N VAL A 299 -3.96 16.77 -14.05
CA VAL A 299 -3.29 15.65 -14.74
C VAL A 299 -3.89 14.29 -14.35
N TYR A 300 -4.22 14.08 -13.08
CA TYR A 300 -4.89 12.85 -12.65
C TYR A 300 -6.25 12.66 -13.34
N ILE A 301 -7.08 13.70 -13.45
CA ILE A 301 -8.40 13.56 -14.11
C ILE A 301 -8.25 13.38 -15.62
N SER A 302 -7.40 14.17 -16.27
CA SER A 302 -7.27 14.15 -17.74
C SER A 302 -6.50 12.95 -18.28
N LYS A 303 -5.52 12.43 -17.53
CA LYS A 303 -4.59 11.38 -17.99
C LYS A 303 -4.50 10.16 -17.08
N GLN A 304 -5.18 10.16 -15.94
CA GLN A 304 -5.09 9.10 -14.92
C GLN A 304 -3.66 8.89 -14.38
N GLU A 305 -2.82 9.93 -14.44
CA GLU A 305 -1.45 9.87 -13.93
C GLU A 305 -1.40 10.47 -12.52
N LEU A 306 -0.96 9.69 -11.54
CA LEU A 306 -0.71 10.19 -10.20
C LEU A 306 0.66 10.88 -10.16
N ARG A 307 0.66 12.21 -10.14
CA ARG A 307 1.89 13.02 -10.02
C ARG A 307 1.90 13.79 -8.72
N ALA A 308 2.96 13.63 -7.93
CA ALA A 308 3.16 14.35 -6.68
C ALA A 308 4.61 14.83 -6.52
N LYS A 309 4.78 15.96 -5.82
CA LYS A 309 6.09 16.53 -5.53
C LYS A 309 6.79 15.76 -4.40
N GLU A 310 6.07 15.46 -3.33
CA GLU A 310 6.65 14.82 -2.16
C GLU A 310 5.67 13.85 -1.51
N MET A 311 6.21 12.75 -0.99
CA MET A 311 5.52 11.82 -0.11
C MET A 311 6.36 11.62 1.16
N GLY A 312 5.80 11.92 2.32
CA GLY A 312 6.34 11.52 3.62
C GLY A 312 5.66 10.24 4.08
N ILE A 313 6.43 9.31 4.63
CA ILE A 313 5.94 8.13 5.33
C ILE A 313 6.68 8.07 6.66
N ALA A 314 5.95 8.08 7.77
CA ALA A 314 6.53 8.06 9.09
C ALA A 314 5.91 6.93 9.92
N ASN A 315 6.77 6.12 10.54
CA ASN A 315 6.38 4.97 11.33
C ASN A 315 5.78 3.83 10.48
N GLY A 316 6.19 2.61 10.77
CA GLY A 316 5.65 1.45 10.09
C GLY A 316 6.57 0.25 10.16
N PHE A 317 6.13 -0.84 9.55
CA PHE A 317 6.96 -2.00 9.38
C PHE A 317 6.68 -2.75 8.08
N ILE A 318 7.69 -3.48 7.64
CA ILE A 318 7.61 -4.49 6.60
C ILE A 318 8.14 -5.78 7.23
N SER A 319 7.28 -6.79 7.39
CA SER A 319 7.67 -8.12 7.83
C SER A 319 7.46 -9.10 6.68
N VAL A 320 8.54 -9.77 6.30
CA VAL A 320 8.52 -10.79 5.26
C VAL A 320 8.89 -12.11 5.88
N PHE A 321 8.05 -13.13 5.66
CA PHE A 321 8.29 -14.48 6.14
C PHE A 321 8.38 -15.45 4.96
N ASN A 322 9.37 -16.33 5.00
CA ASN A 322 9.58 -17.39 4.03
C ASN A 322 9.66 -18.75 4.73
N ASN A 323 8.74 -19.65 4.39
CA ASN A 323 8.76 -21.01 4.88
C ASN A 323 9.72 -21.88 4.04
N GLY A 324 10.96 -22.06 4.52
CA GLY A 324 11.97 -22.85 3.84
C GLY A 324 11.71 -24.36 3.78
N SER A 325 10.67 -24.88 4.44
CA SER A 325 10.27 -26.30 4.32
C SER A 325 9.31 -26.55 3.14
N THR A 326 8.76 -25.50 2.53
CA THR A 326 7.81 -25.66 1.42
C THR A 326 8.50 -26.06 0.12
N LYS A 327 7.89 -27.01 -0.61
CA LYS A 327 8.36 -27.38 -1.94
C LYS A 327 8.23 -26.17 -2.86
N LYS A 328 9.34 -25.83 -3.53
CA LYS A 328 9.34 -24.80 -4.57
C LYS A 328 8.44 -25.26 -5.72
N ALA A 329 7.61 -24.38 -6.26
CA ALA A 329 6.92 -24.68 -7.50
C ALA A 329 7.97 -24.95 -8.59
N GLU A 330 7.81 -26.05 -9.32
CA GLU A 330 8.65 -26.33 -10.50
C GLU A 330 8.52 -25.18 -11.49
N GLY A 331 9.65 -24.67 -11.98
CA GLY A 331 9.68 -23.56 -12.94
C GLY A 331 9.40 -22.16 -12.36
N GLU A 332 9.42 -21.93 -11.04
CA GLU A 332 9.22 -20.57 -10.51
C GLU A 332 10.36 -19.61 -10.92
N ILE A 333 10.06 -18.72 -11.87
CA ILE A 333 10.96 -17.66 -12.33
C ILE A 333 10.67 -16.38 -11.52
N LYS A 334 11.61 -15.96 -10.67
CA LYS A 334 11.54 -14.68 -9.93
C LYS A 334 12.21 -13.51 -10.67
N LYS A 335 12.44 -13.63 -11.98
CA LYS A 335 12.93 -12.52 -12.82
C LYS A 335 11.89 -11.41 -12.92
N GLY A 336 12.34 -10.16 -12.97
CA GLY A 336 11.43 -9.02 -13.12
C GLY A 336 10.68 -8.65 -11.83
N ARG A 337 11.15 -9.10 -10.66
CA ARG A 337 10.51 -8.86 -9.35
C ARG A 337 11.33 -7.95 -8.43
N PHE A 338 12.33 -7.24 -8.96
CA PHE A 338 13.06 -6.23 -8.18
C PHE A 338 12.21 -4.98 -7.95
N PRO A 339 12.44 -4.20 -6.87
CA PRO A 339 11.57 -3.08 -6.51
C PRO A 339 11.28 -2.11 -7.65
N HIS A 340 12.32 -1.66 -8.36
CA HIS A 340 12.18 -0.75 -9.50
C HIS A 340 11.48 -1.39 -10.71
N GLN A 341 11.57 -2.71 -10.90
CA GLN A 341 10.85 -3.43 -11.95
C GLN A 341 9.38 -3.63 -11.59
N LEU A 342 9.07 -3.88 -10.31
CA LEU A 342 7.69 -3.91 -9.82
C LEU A 342 7.02 -2.55 -9.95
N LEU A 343 7.75 -1.46 -9.68
CA LEU A 343 7.31 -0.10 -9.98
C LEU A 343 6.93 0.07 -11.46
N GLN A 344 7.73 -0.48 -12.39
CA GLN A 344 7.40 -0.42 -13.82
C GLN A 344 6.15 -1.24 -14.21
N LYS A 345 5.77 -2.24 -13.41
CA LYS A 345 4.60 -3.10 -13.64
C LYS A 345 3.30 -2.56 -13.03
N LEU A 346 3.36 -1.48 -12.25
CA LEU A 346 2.15 -0.84 -11.74
C LEU A 346 1.29 -0.38 -12.91
N ALA A 347 0.03 -0.80 -12.92
CA ALA A 347 -0.95 -0.37 -13.91
C ALA A 347 -1.18 1.16 -13.92
N PRO A 348 -1.36 1.85 -12.76
CA PRO A 348 -1.48 3.30 -12.78
C PRO A 348 -0.14 3.97 -13.10
N PRO A 349 -0.11 4.95 -14.02
CA PRO A 349 1.05 5.79 -14.22
C PRO A 349 1.31 6.66 -12.98
N VAL A 350 2.53 6.64 -12.46
CA VAL A 350 2.90 7.32 -11.22
C VAL A 350 4.22 8.07 -11.35
N LEU A 351 4.28 9.25 -10.74
CA LEU A 351 5.48 10.02 -10.47
C LEU A 351 5.39 10.58 -9.06
N ILE A 352 6.34 10.20 -8.21
CA ILE A 352 6.61 10.86 -6.95
C ILE A 352 8.05 11.35 -7.01
N GLN A 353 8.25 12.67 -7.04
CA GLN A 353 9.59 13.23 -7.23
C GLN A 353 10.51 12.91 -6.06
N LYS A 354 9.97 12.94 -4.84
CA LYS A 354 10.70 12.63 -3.60
C LYS A 354 9.83 11.83 -2.62
N ILE A 355 10.35 10.74 -2.09
CA ILE A 355 9.77 10.06 -0.91
C ILE A 355 10.73 10.24 0.26
N LYS A 356 10.22 10.72 1.40
CA LYS A 356 10.92 10.74 2.69
C LYS A 356 10.37 9.61 3.55
N LEU A 357 11.24 8.70 3.95
CA LEU A 357 10.94 7.63 4.89
C LEU A 357 11.49 7.99 6.26
N LYS A 358 10.70 7.81 7.31
CA LYS A 358 11.14 8.01 8.70
C LYS A 358 10.67 6.84 9.55
N ASP A 359 11.62 6.24 10.26
CA ASP A 359 11.36 5.26 11.31
C ASP A 359 10.51 4.05 10.87
N VAL A 360 10.98 3.31 9.86
CA VAL A 360 10.33 2.09 9.38
C VAL A 360 11.16 0.85 9.71
N ASN A 361 10.54 -0.15 10.31
CA ASN A 361 11.19 -1.40 10.66
C ASN A 361 11.01 -2.44 9.55
N ILE A 362 12.11 -2.97 9.00
CA ILE A 362 12.07 -3.98 7.95
C ILE A 362 12.61 -5.28 8.53
N SER A 363 11.95 -6.40 8.30
CA SER A 363 12.42 -7.70 8.75
C SER A 363 12.17 -8.79 7.72
N TYR A 364 13.14 -9.70 7.63
CA TYR A 364 13.05 -10.90 6.80
C TYR A 364 13.33 -12.11 7.67
N THR A 365 12.36 -13.03 7.72
CA THR A 365 12.42 -14.23 8.55
C THR A 365 12.34 -15.47 7.65
N ILE A 366 13.28 -16.40 7.83
CA ILE A 366 13.30 -17.68 7.13
C ILE A 366 13.16 -18.79 8.17
N TYR A 367 12.21 -19.69 7.96
CA TYR A 367 12.18 -20.97 8.66
C TYR A 367 13.09 -21.98 7.95
N ASN A 368 14.02 -22.60 8.68
CA ASN A 368 14.93 -23.60 8.14
C ASN A 368 14.49 -25.00 8.56
N ASP A 369 14.34 -25.90 7.58
CA ASP A 369 13.82 -27.24 7.83
C ASP A 369 14.85 -28.18 8.50
N GLU A 370 16.15 -27.94 8.35
CA GLU A 370 17.20 -28.75 8.99
C GLU A 370 17.34 -28.43 10.49
N SER A 371 17.38 -27.15 10.83
CA SER A 371 17.50 -26.69 12.22
C SER A 371 16.16 -26.64 12.96
N LYS A 372 15.03 -26.65 12.24
CA LYS A 372 13.68 -26.37 12.76
C LYS A 372 13.58 -25.02 13.49
N GLN A 373 14.46 -24.07 13.15
CA GLN A 373 14.51 -22.75 13.76
C GLN A 373 14.27 -21.63 12.73
N ARG A 374 13.86 -20.46 13.23
CA ARG A 374 13.72 -19.24 12.44
C ARG A 374 15.00 -18.43 12.49
N GLY A 375 15.55 -18.07 11.33
CA GLY A 375 16.54 -17.02 11.19
C GLY A 375 15.89 -15.71 10.83
N ARG A 376 16.15 -14.65 11.59
CA ARG A 376 15.57 -13.32 11.37
C ARG A 376 16.66 -12.28 11.22
N ILE A 377 16.57 -11.49 10.16
CA ILE A 377 17.32 -10.25 9.99
C ILE A 377 16.36 -9.07 10.08
N SER A 378 16.70 -8.05 10.85
CA SER A 378 15.93 -6.81 10.97
C SER A 378 16.80 -5.59 10.65
N PHE A 379 16.16 -4.57 10.10
CA PHE A 379 16.68 -3.25 9.81
C PHE A 379 15.72 -2.27 10.48
N GLU A 380 16.12 -1.79 11.65
CA GLU A 380 15.28 -1.03 12.56
C GLU A 380 15.54 0.47 12.40
N HIS A 381 14.53 1.28 12.68
CA HIS A 381 14.57 2.74 12.54
C HIS A 381 14.99 3.23 11.14
N THR A 382 14.60 2.49 10.08
CA THR A 382 15.01 2.82 8.71
C THR A 382 14.43 4.16 8.28
N SER A 383 15.31 5.08 7.90
CA SER A 383 14.96 6.43 7.43
C SER A 383 15.73 6.74 6.16
N GLY A 384 15.19 7.60 5.30
CA GLY A 384 15.88 7.90 4.05
C GLY A 384 15.09 8.67 3.02
N ILE A 385 15.69 8.82 1.84
CA ILE A 385 15.15 9.59 0.72
C ILE A 385 15.19 8.75 -0.55
N PHE A 386 14.07 8.70 -1.25
CA PHE A 386 13.95 8.18 -2.61
C PHE A 386 13.74 9.37 -3.54
N LYS A 387 14.40 9.39 -4.69
CA LYS A 387 14.25 10.42 -5.73
C LYS A 387 13.85 9.78 -7.04
N ASN A 388 12.95 10.45 -7.77
CA ASN A 388 12.48 10.05 -9.10
C ASN A 388 11.79 8.67 -9.11
N VAL A 389 10.79 8.48 -8.25
CA VAL A 389 10.00 7.24 -8.21
C VAL A 389 8.92 7.30 -9.29
N THR A 390 9.15 6.65 -10.42
CA THR A 390 8.23 6.72 -11.56
C THR A 390 8.22 5.50 -12.48
N ASN A 391 7.09 5.27 -13.15
CA ASN A 391 6.96 4.38 -14.31
C ASN A 391 6.66 5.12 -15.63
N LEU A 392 6.58 6.47 -15.62
CA LEU A 392 6.21 7.27 -16.79
C LEU A 392 7.29 7.25 -17.87
N PRO A 393 6.98 6.86 -19.12
CA PRO A 393 7.95 6.85 -20.22
C PRO A 393 8.64 8.20 -20.46
N LYS A 394 7.88 9.30 -20.43
CA LYS A 394 8.39 10.66 -20.67
C LYS A 394 9.39 11.10 -19.59
N ILE A 395 9.16 10.73 -18.33
CA ILE A 395 10.07 11.08 -17.23
C ILE A 395 11.34 10.23 -17.31
N LYS A 396 11.20 8.92 -17.57
CA LYS A 396 12.34 8.02 -17.77
C LYS A 396 13.21 8.42 -18.96
N ALA A 397 12.62 9.03 -19.99
CA ALA A 397 13.36 9.55 -21.15
C ALA A 397 14.38 10.61 -20.73
N ILE A 398 14.01 11.49 -19.80
CA ILE A 398 14.82 12.59 -19.27
C ILE A 398 15.77 12.10 -18.17
N ASN A 399 15.22 11.41 -17.15
CA ASN A 399 15.99 10.85 -16.05
C ASN A 399 15.61 9.37 -15.85
N PRO A 400 16.45 8.43 -16.34
CA PRO A 400 16.16 7.01 -16.21
C PRO A 400 16.55 6.44 -14.83
N LYS A 401 17.03 7.25 -13.89
CA LYS A 401 17.58 6.78 -12.61
C LYS A 401 16.64 7.08 -11.45
N MET A 402 16.36 6.07 -10.64
CA MET A 402 15.77 6.24 -9.29
C MET A 402 16.87 6.06 -8.26
N GLU A 403 17.06 7.05 -7.39
CA GLU A 403 18.13 7.06 -6.39
C GLU A 403 17.52 6.93 -4.99
N VAL A 404 18.13 6.10 -4.15
CA VAL A 404 17.65 5.82 -2.80
C VAL A 404 18.81 5.88 -1.83
N SER A 405 18.68 6.67 -0.77
CA SER A 405 19.65 6.76 0.32
C SER A 405 18.95 6.43 1.63
N LEU A 406 19.46 5.48 2.39
CA LEU A 406 18.87 4.99 3.63
C LEU A 406 19.92 4.96 4.75
N ASN A 407 19.47 5.21 5.98
CA ASN A 407 20.16 4.88 7.21
C ASN A 407 19.26 3.96 8.05
N THR A 408 19.83 2.94 8.68
CA THR A 408 19.08 1.93 9.45
C THR A 408 19.98 1.27 10.49
N TYR A 409 19.40 0.51 11.41
CA TYR A 409 20.12 -0.29 12.39
C TYR A 409 19.91 -1.78 12.13
N LEU A 410 20.95 -2.46 11.66
CA LEU A 410 20.94 -3.91 11.54
C LEU A 410 20.80 -4.53 12.95
N LEU A 411 19.75 -5.34 13.11
CA LEU A 411 19.38 -6.00 14.38
C LEU A 411 19.27 -5.03 15.57
N GLY A 412 18.87 -3.79 15.29
CA GLY A 412 18.71 -2.71 16.28
C GLY A 412 20.02 -2.22 16.89
N GLN A 413 21.18 -2.72 16.43
CA GLN A 413 22.47 -2.50 17.11
C GLN A 413 23.54 -1.88 16.22
N ALA A 414 23.59 -2.22 14.93
CA ALA A 414 24.67 -1.80 14.05
C ALA A 414 24.17 -0.81 13.00
N SER A 415 24.65 0.44 13.04
CA SER A 415 24.29 1.47 12.06
C SER A 415 24.75 1.07 10.66
N LEU A 416 23.87 1.22 9.68
CA LEU A 416 24.06 0.84 8.29
C LEU A 416 23.60 1.98 7.37
N ASP A 417 24.53 2.50 6.59
CA ASP A 417 24.26 3.45 5.52
C ASP A 417 24.18 2.73 4.18
N LEU A 418 23.13 2.98 3.41
CA LEU A 418 22.87 2.34 2.11
C LEU A 418 22.56 3.38 1.04
N ASN A 419 23.12 3.16 -0.14
CA ASN A 419 22.74 3.90 -1.34
C ASN A 419 22.44 2.92 -2.47
N PHE A 420 21.30 3.11 -3.12
CA PHE A 420 20.90 2.38 -4.33
C PHE A 420 20.74 3.34 -5.50
N LYS A 421 21.08 2.85 -6.69
CA LYS A 421 20.83 3.52 -7.96
C LYS A 421 20.20 2.53 -8.91
N PHE A 422 18.92 2.72 -9.20
CA PHE A 422 18.15 1.82 -10.07
C PHE A 422 18.02 2.41 -11.47
N ASP A 423 18.25 1.60 -12.49
CA ASP A 423 17.94 1.96 -13.88
C ASP A 423 16.50 1.56 -14.22
N LEU A 424 15.64 2.56 -14.38
CA LEU A 424 14.21 2.41 -14.67
C LEU A 424 13.93 1.96 -16.12
N LYS A 425 14.92 2.02 -17.02
CA LYS A 425 14.82 1.54 -18.41
C LYS A 425 15.37 0.13 -18.60
N SER A 426 16.11 -0.40 -17.62
CA SER A 426 16.81 -1.67 -17.79
C SER A 426 15.84 -2.86 -17.86
N PRO A 427 15.77 -3.61 -18.99
CA PRO A 427 14.95 -4.81 -19.07
C PRO A 427 15.50 -5.94 -18.18
N LYS A 428 16.83 -5.95 -17.96
CA LYS A 428 17.49 -6.87 -17.02
C LYS A 428 17.40 -6.42 -15.57
N GLY A 429 16.80 -5.26 -15.28
CA GLY A 429 16.65 -4.75 -13.93
C GLY A 429 17.97 -4.36 -13.29
N TYR A 430 18.83 -3.68 -14.04
CA TYR A 430 20.13 -3.20 -13.58
C TYR A 430 20.00 -2.21 -12.42
N PHE A 431 20.86 -2.36 -11.42
CA PHE A 431 20.99 -1.44 -10.32
C PHE A 431 22.38 -1.51 -9.68
N GLU A 432 22.73 -0.46 -8.96
CA GLU A 432 23.94 -0.37 -8.16
C GLU A 432 23.55 -0.24 -6.70
N TYR A 433 24.33 -0.83 -5.81
CA TYR A 433 24.15 -0.67 -4.38
C TYR A 433 25.50 -0.63 -3.66
N LYS A 434 25.61 0.30 -2.73
CA LYS A 434 26.79 0.45 -1.88
C LYS A 434 26.39 0.80 -0.47
N GLY A 435 27.24 0.48 0.49
CA GLY A 435 26.94 0.75 1.88
C GLY A 435 28.11 0.56 2.82
N ILE A 436 27.89 1.04 4.04
CA ILE A 436 28.83 0.98 5.15
C ILE A 436 28.04 0.49 6.37
N LEU A 437 28.39 -0.69 6.86
CA LEU A 437 27.96 -1.16 8.18
C LEU A 437 29.06 -0.80 9.17
N HIS A 438 28.72 0.01 10.16
CA HIS A 438 29.63 0.52 11.18
C HIS A 438 29.90 -0.51 12.27
N ASN A 439 30.71 -0.16 13.26
CA ASN A 439 31.18 -1.08 14.30
C ASN A 439 30.05 -1.80 15.05
N PHE A 440 30.20 -3.11 15.27
CA PHE A 440 29.30 -3.88 16.13
C PHE A 440 29.92 -5.20 16.63
N ASN A 441 29.32 -5.77 17.68
CA ASN A 441 29.68 -7.09 18.17
C ASN A 441 29.11 -8.19 17.27
N ALA A 442 29.97 -9.01 16.65
CA ALA A 442 29.56 -10.03 15.68
C ALA A 442 28.60 -11.09 16.26
N ARG A 443 28.53 -11.24 17.59
CA ARG A 443 27.60 -12.20 18.24
C ARG A 443 26.14 -11.91 17.95
N ILE A 444 25.75 -10.69 17.58
CA ILE A 444 24.36 -10.35 17.22
C ILE A 444 23.89 -11.18 16.02
N LEU A 445 24.80 -11.53 15.11
CA LEU A 445 24.50 -12.31 13.91
C LEU A 445 24.10 -13.76 14.23
N ASN A 446 24.27 -14.22 15.47
CA ASN A 446 23.81 -15.54 15.92
C ASN A 446 22.30 -15.74 15.78
N GLN A 447 21.51 -14.66 15.67
CA GLN A 447 20.08 -14.73 15.33
C GLN A 447 19.82 -15.28 13.91
N ILE A 448 20.85 -15.30 13.07
CA ILE A 448 20.80 -15.74 11.67
C ILE A 448 21.75 -16.94 11.47
N THR A 449 23.00 -16.83 11.92
CA THR A 449 24.04 -17.82 11.65
C THR A 449 23.78 -19.17 12.33
N LYS A 450 23.20 -19.18 13.54
CA LYS A 450 22.80 -20.43 14.20
C LYS A 450 21.64 -21.13 13.47
N PRO A 451 20.47 -20.50 13.27
CA PRO A 451 19.33 -21.19 12.68
C PRO A 451 19.52 -21.52 11.20
N LEU A 452 20.23 -20.69 10.42
CA LEU A 452 20.34 -20.89 8.97
C LEU A 452 21.67 -21.51 8.54
N GLY A 453 22.74 -21.26 9.28
CA GLY A 453 24.08 -21.73 8.96
C GLY A 453 24.59 -22.86 9.84
N LEU A 454 23.90 -23.18 10.94
CA LEU A 454 24.40 -24.06 12.01
C LEU A 454 25.80 -23.64 12.49
N VAL A 455 26.05 -22.33 12.55
CA VAL A 455 27.30 -21.75 13.05
C VAL A 455 26.99 -20.81 14.20
N ARG A 456 27.72 -20.94 15.31
CA ARG A 456 27.71 -19.99 16.42
C ARG A 456 28.97 -19.13 16.37
N ILE A 457 28.81 -17.82 16.41
CA ILE A 457 29.90 -16.88 16.67
C ILE A 457 30.07 -16.80 18.19
N ASN A 458 31.23 -17.20 18.69
CA ASN A 458 31.57 -17.18 20.11
C ASN A 458 31.95 -15.76 20.54
N ARG A 459 32.77 -15.08 19.73
CA ARG A 459 33.24 -13.70 19.92
C ARG A 459 33.73 -13.14 18.58
N GLY A 460 33.95 -11.83 18.54
CA GLY A 460 34.38 -11.08 17.37
C GLY A 460 33.75 -9.69 17.36
N ILE A 461 34.55 -8.70 16.95
CA ILE A 461 34.09 -7.33 16.73
C ILE A 461 34.28 -7.02 15.25
N VAL A 462 33.21 -6.59 14.60
CA VAL A 462 33.29 -6.00 13.27
C VAL A 462 33.58 -4.53 13.49
N ASP A 463 34.68 -4.06 12.92
CA ASP A 463 34.98 -2.63 12.91
C ASP A 463 34.16 -1.93 11.83
N LYS A 464 34.18 -2.50 10.61
CA LYS A 464 33.52 -1.89 9.45
C LYS A 464 33.32 -2.93 8.34
N LEU A 465 32.18 -2.88 7.65
CA LEU A 465 31.97 -3.60 6.40
C LEU A 465 31.57 -2.59 5.31
N GLN A 466 32.41 -2.44 4.30
CA GLN A 466 32.16 -1.58 3.14
C GLN A 466 31.93 -2.44 1.91
N PHE A 467 30.96 -2.05 1.08
CA PHE A 467 30.67 -2.77 -0.15
C PHE A 467 30.18 -1.83 -1.25
N ASP A 468 30.50 -2.20 -2.49
CA ASP A 468 30.04 -1.52 -3.70
C ASP A 468 29.82 -2.55 -4.80
N PHE A 469 28.59 -2.61 -5.33
CA PHE A 469 28.16 -3.63 -6.26
C PHE A 469 27.33 -3.06 -7.41
N LYS A 470 27.48 -3.71 -8.56
CA LYS A 470 26.61 -3.63 -9.73
C LYS A 470 25.85 -4.94 -9.87
N ALA A 471 24.55 -4.89 -10.13
CA ALA A 471 23.70 -6.07 -10.12
C ALA A 471 22.54 -5.97 -11.12
N ASP A 472 22.05 -7.13 -11.54
CA ASP A 472 20.85 -7.27 -12.38
C ASP A 472 20.17 -8.61 -12.10
N ASN A 473 19.22 -9.01 -12.95
CA ASN A 473 18.52 -10.29 -12.81
C ASN A 473 19.42 -11.54 -12.94
N THR A 474 20.66 -11.40 -13.41
CA THR A 474 21.61 -12.51 -13.63
C THR A 474 22.59 -12.70 -12.47
N GLY A 475 22.86 -11.66 -11.69
CA GLY A 475 23.90 -11.71 -10.67
C GLY A 475 24.28 -10.35 -10.10
N ALA A 476 25.35 -10.36 -9.31
CA ALA A 476 25.98 -9.18 -8.75
C ALA A 476 27.50 -9.29 -8.85
N LYS A 477 28.16 -8.19 -9.20
CA LYS A 477 29.62 -8.05 -9.22
C LYS A 477 30.03 -6.81 -8.45
N GLY A 478 31.06 -6.91 -7.62
CA GLY A 478 31.45 -5.80 -6.76
C GLY A 478 32.60 -6.13 -5.84
N LYS A 479 32.90 -5.19 -4.94
CA LYS A 479 33.98 -5.29 -3.97
C LYS A 479 33.42 -5.29 -2.55
N VAL A 480 34.05 -6.07 -1.67
CA VAL A 480 33.75 -6.12 -0.24
C VAL A 480 35.03 -5.96 0.56
N ASP A 481 35.03 -4.95 1.44
CA ASP A 481 36.11 -4.66 2.38
C ASP A 481 35.57 -4.89 3.81
N PHE A 482 35.98 -6.00 4.45
CA PHE A 482 35.46 -6.44 5.75
C PHE A 482 36.53 -6.38 6.86
N TYR A 483 36.42 -5.39 7.73
CA TYR A 483 37.33 -5.12 8.84
C TYR A 483 36.78 -5.69 10.14
N TYR A 484 37.54 -6.57 10.79
CA TYR A 484 37.12 -7.24 12.03
C TYR A 484 38.31 -7.79 12.81
N TYR A 485 38.08 -8.08 14.09
CA TYR A 485 39.09 -8.67 14.98
C TYR A 485 38.48 -9.61 16.02
N ASP A 486 39.32 -10.51 16.56
CA ASP A 486 38.98 -11.54 17.53
C ASP A 486 37.78 -12.43 17.15
N LEU A 487 37.64 -12.75 15.86
CA LEU A 487 36.57 -13.62 15.38
C LEU A 487 36.83 -15.08 15.79
N SER A 488 35.86 -15.67 16.48
CA SER A 488 35.85 -17.10 16.80
C SER A 488 34.47 -17.69 16.55
N VAL A 489 34.44 -18.87 15.92
CA VAL A 489 33.20 -19.57 15.55
C VAL A 489 33.20 -21.02 16.05
N ALA A 490 32.00 -21.59 16.13
CA ALA A 490 31.75 -22.98 16.50
C ALA A 490 30.70 -23.59 15.58
N LEU A 491 30.96 -24.82 15.09
CA LEU A 491 29.99 -25.57 14.28
C LEU A 491 28.96 -26.26 15.18
N MET A 492 27.70 -26.14 14.79
CA MET A 492 26.53 -26.66 15.49
C MET A 492 25.97 -27.91 14.79
N ARG A 493 25.07 -28.60 15.47
CA ARG A 493 24.20 -29.62 14.87
C ARG A 493 22.84 -29.63 15.57
N ASN A 494 21.83 -30.08 14.86
CA ASN A 494 20.57 -30.48 15.46
C ASN A 494 20.73 -31.84 16.14
N ASP A 495 20.25 -31.99 17.38
CA ASP A 495 20.35 -33.22 18.17
C ASP A 495 18.93 -33.65 18.58
N PRO A 496 18.38 -34.75 18.05
CA PRO A 496 16.98 -35.13 18.24
C PRO A 496 16.56 -35.32 19.71
N ALA A 497 17.52 -35.50 20.62
CA ALA A 497 17.27 -35.67 22.05
C ALA A 497 17.23 -34.33 22.83
N LYS A 498 17.42 -33.18 22.18
CA LYS A 498 17.50 -31.87 22.82
C LYS A 498 16.72 -30.82 22.03
N ASP A 499 15.98 -29.97 22.74
CA ASP A 499 15.17 -28.88 22.13
C ASP A 499 16.00 -27.68 21.63
N HIS A 500 17.33 -27.77 21.62
CA HIS A 500 18.22 -26.70 21.16
C HIS A 500 19.43 -27.25 20.41
N LEU A 501 19.98 -26.45 19.49
CA LEU A 501 21.19 -26.77 18.74
C LEU A 501 22.38 -26.96 19.68
N VAL A 502 23.11 -28.07 19.53
CA VAL A 502 24.30 -28.37 20.32
C VAL A 502 25.59 -28.12 19.54
N THR A 503 26.61 -27.64 20.23
CA THR A 503 27.96 -27.53 19.69
C THR A 503 28.51 -28.93 19.39
N ARG A 504 29.15 -29.11 18.24
CA ARG A 504 29.91 -30.35 17.96
C ARG A 504 31.18 -30.34 18.81
N GLY A 505 31.08 -30.81 20.05
CA GLY A 505 32.05 -30.59 21.14
C GLY A 505 33.53 -30.94 20.89
N LEU A 506 33.88 -31.63 19.79
CA LEU A 506 35.27 -31.91 19.41
C LEU A 506 35.63 -31.47 17.97
N ILE A 507 34.65 -31.12 17.13
CA ILE A 507 34.88 -30.55 15.78
C ILE A 507 35.06 -29.02 15.87
N SER A 508 34.56 -28.39 16.94
CA SER A 508 34.69 -26.95 17.17
C SER A 508 36.13 -26.49 17.41
N ILE A 509 37.05 -27.39 17.80
CA ILE A 509 38.48 -27.09 18.00
C ILE A 509 39.20 -26.93 16.65
N LEU A 510 38.84 -27.77 15.65
CA LEU A 510 39.36 -27.65 14.28
C LEU A 510 38.84 -26.39 13.57
N ALA A 511 37.67 -25.87 13.95
CA ALA A 511 37.08 -24.69 13.34
C ALA A 511 37.81 -23.38 13.64
N ASN A 512 38.45 -23.24 14.79
CA ASN A 512 39.25 -22.05 15.11
C ASN A 512 40.71 -22.19 14.66
N ALA A 513 41.23 -23.41 14.49
CA ALA A 513 42.63 -23.68 14.15
C ALA A 513 42.91 -23.82 12.64
N LEU A 514 41.91 -24.18 11.81
CA LEU A 514 42.10 -24.45 10.38
C LEU A 514 41.25 -23.58 9.43
N ILE A 515 40.21 -22.89 9.90
CA ILE A 515 39.08 -22.53 9.01
C ILE A 515 38.88 -21.04 8.77
N ILE A 516 39.20 -20.17 9.73
CA ILE A 516 38.91 -18.73 9.60
C ILE A 516 40.07 -17.85 10.01
N ASN A 517 40.25 -16.76 9.26
CA ASN A 517 41.07 -15.65 9.72
C ASN A 517 40.38 -15.03 10.94
N SER A 518 41.10 -14.87 12.06
CA SER A 518 40.57 -14.27 13.28
C SER A 518 40.45 -12.75 13.23
N GLU A 519 41.15 -12.13 12.27
CA GLU A 519 41.27 -10.68 12.11
C GLU A 519 41.53 -10.35 10.63
N ASN A 520 41.06 -9.17 10.20
CA ASN A 520 41.36 -8.57 8.90
C ASN A 520 41.39 -7.04 9.07
N PRO A 521 42.54 -6.35 8.89
CA PRO A 521 43.85 -6.87 8.47
C PRO A 521 44.46 -7.92 9.42
N ASN A 522 45.39 -8.73 8.93
CA ASN A 522 46.11 -9.70 9.77
C ASN A 522 47.18 -9.02 10.65
N ARG A 523 47.86 -9.78 11.52
CA ARG A 523 48.94 -9.29 12.40
C ARG A 523 50.12 -8.65 11.66
N HIS A 524 50.28 -8.91 10.37
CA HIS A 524 51.29 -8.29 9.50
C HIS A 524 50.73 -7.08 8.73
N ASN A 525 49.56 -6.57 9.15
CA ASN A 525 48.86 -5.45 8.54
C ASN A 525 48.45 -5.67 7.07
N GLN A 526 48.33 -6.93 6.65
CA GLN A 526 47.86 -7.28 5.31
C GLN A 526 46.33 -7.35 5.30
N PHE A 527 45.70 -6.55 4.46
CA PHE A 527 44.26 -6.50 4.31
C PHE A 527 43.78 -7.39 3.15
N ILE A 528 42.80 -8.25 3.42
CA ILE A 528 42.15 -9.09 2.42
C ILE A 528 40.85 -8.40 2.00
N SER A 529 40.90 -7.75 0.84
CA SER A 529 39.73 -7.30 0.09
C SER A 529 39.18 -8.44 -0.75
N SER A 530 37.85 -8.51 -0.95
CA SER A 530 37.23 -9.49 -1.85
C SER A 530 36.56 -8.85 -3.05
N ASP A 531 37.03 -9.21 -4.24
CA ASP A 531 36.25 -9.08 -5.47
C ASP A 531 35.23 -10.22 -5.53
N VAL A 532 33.97 -9.87 -5.77
CA VAL A 532 32.84 -10.80 -5.75
C VAL A 532 32.21 -10.85 -7.14
N SER A 533 32.00 -12.06 -7.63
CA SER A 533 31.15 -12.34 -8.79
C SER A 533 30.15 -13.43 -8.41
N TYR A 534 28.90 -13.04 -8.18
CA TYR A 534 27.83 -13.94 -7.76
C TYR A 534 26.80 -14.10 -8.88
N LYS A 535 26.56 -15.35 -9.30
CA LYS A 535 25.51 -15.70 -10.25
C LYS A 535 24.20 -15.99 -9.51
N LYS A 536 23.12 -15.28 -9.86
CA LYS A 536 21.81 -15.40 -9.21
C LYS A 536 21.01 -16.55 -9.83
N PRO A 537 20.53 -17.53 -9.05
CA PRO A 537 19.52 -18.48 -9.53
C PRO A 537 18.21 -17.77 -9.89
N ASP A 538 17.52 -18.27 -10.92
CA ASP A 538 16.28 -17.67 -11.44
C ASP A 538 15.17 -17.58 -10.37
N SER A 539 15.16 -18.51 -9.40
CA SER A 539 14.21 -18.57 -8.29
C SER A 539 14.56 -17.68 -7.08
N SER A 540 15.68 -16.94 -7.11
CA SER A 540 16.11 -16.09 -5.98
C SER A 540 15.49 -14.68 -6.02
N SER A 541 15.13 -14.11 -4.86
CA SER A 541 14.56 -12.77 -4.71
C SER A 541 15.62 -11.64 -4.74
N PHE A 542 15.16 -10.38 -4.76
CA PHE A 542 16.01 -9.19 -4.65
C PHE A 542 16.89 -9.20 -3.39
N PHE A 543 16.29 -9.43 -2.23
CA PHE A 543 17.03 -9.48 -0.96
C PHE A 543 18.01 -10.67 -0.90
N SER A 544 17.62 -11.82 -1.45
CA SER A 544 18.52 -12.96 -1.54
C SER A 544 19.73 -12.68 -2.42
N LEU A 545 19.60 -11.87 -3.47
CA LEU A 545 20.74 -11.47 -4.30
C LEU A 545 21.75 -10.70 -3.47
N ILE A 546 21.30 -9.63 -2.81
CA ILE A 546 22.14 -8.72 -2.01
C ILE A 546 22.82 -9.46 -0.86
N TRP A 547 22.07 -10.24 -0.08
CA TRP A 547 22.67 -10.96 1.04
C TRP A 547 23.69 -12.01 0.58
N ARG A 548 23.41 -12.74 -0.52
CA ARG A 548 24.33 -13.79 -0.98
C ARG A 548 25.61 -13.24 -1.58
N SER A 549 25.56 -12.13 -2.31
CA SER A 549 26.77 -11.48 -2.82
C SER A 549 27.63 -10.91 -1.68
N LEU A 550 27.02 -10.27 -0.67
CA LEU A 550 27.73 -9.84 0.53
C LEU A 550 28.35 -11.02 1.29
N TYR A 551 27.59 -12.09 1.47
CA TYR A 551 28.05 -13.31 2.13
C TYR A 551 29.26 -13.93 1.42
N THR A 552 29.28 -13.94 0.08
CA THR A 552 30.46 -14.39 -0.68
C THR A 552 31.69 -13.55 -0.37
N GLY A 553 31.57 -12.22 -0.36
CA GLY A 553 32.71 -11.33 -0.05
C GLY A 553 33.20 -11.48 1.40
N ILE A 554 32.27 -11.62 2.35
CA ILE A 554 32.60 -11.88 3.75
C ILE A 554 33.33 -13.22 3.88
N LYS A 555 32.84 -14.29 3.25
CA LYS A 555 33.47 -15.62 3.25
C LYS A 555 34.91 -15.60 2.78
N ASN A 556 35.17 -14.89 1.68
CA ASN A 556 36.51 -14.74 1.13
C ASN A 556 37.42 -13.99 2.12
N SER A 557 36.93 -12.91 2.74
CA SER A 557 37.67 -12.10 3.72
C SER A 557 38.03 -12.89 5.00
N ILE A 558 37.13 -13.76 5.45
CA ILE A 558 37.38 -14.66 6.59
C ILE A 558 38.16 -15.93 6.20
N GLY A 559 38.56 -16.08 4.93
CA GLY A 559 39.40 -17.18 4.48
C GLY A 559 38.68 -18.52 4.29
N ILE A 560 37.35 -18.53 4.14
CA ILE A 560 36.57 -19.76 3.84
C ILE A 560 36.47 -19.92 2.31
N THR A 561 37.54 -20.38 1.68
CA THR A 561 37.60 -20.73 0.25
C THR A 561 36.97 -22.11 -0.01
N GLU A 562 36.64 -22.43 -1.27
CA GLU A 562 36.13 -23.76 -1.65
C GLU A 562 37.15 -24.88 -1.36
N GLU A 563 38.44 -24.60 -1.57
CA GLU A 563 39.54 -25.53 -1.25
C GLU A 563 39.55 -25.90 0.24
N LYS A 564 39.54 -24.89 1.13
CA LYS A 564 39.45 -25.11 2.58
C LYS A 564 38.17 -25.83 2.96
N GLN A 565 37.03 -25.53 2.31
CA GLN A 565 35.78 -26.28 2.55
C GLN A 565 35.90 -27.77 2.19
N ASN A 566 36.62 -28.11 1.13
CA ASN A 566 36.87 -29.50 0.73
C ASN A 566 37.84 -30.20 1.68
N GLU A 567 38.92 -29.52 2.09
CA GLU A 567 39.85 -29.99 3.12
C GLU A 567 39.11 -30.29 4.44
N ILE A 568 38.18 -29.42 4.84
CA ILE A 568 37.33 -29.62 6.02
C ILE A 568 36.44 -30.85 5.87
N LYS A 569 35.80 -31.04 4.71
CA LYS A 569 34.96 -32.23 4.46
C LYS A 569 35.79 -33.51 4.59
N GLN A 570 37.01 -33.51 4.06
CA GLN A 570 37.94 -34.63 4.17
C GLN A 570 38.36 -34.88 5.63
N HIS A 571 38.77 -33.85 6.38
CA HIS A 571 39.11 -34.01 7.81
C HIS A 571 37.93 -34.51 8.65
N ILE A 572 36.71 -34.04 8.37
CA ILE A 572 35.49 -34.54 9.03
C ILE A 572 35.24 -36.02 8.69
N ALA A 573 35.45 -36.43 7.44
CA ALA A 573 35.32 -37.82 7.01
C ALA A 573 36.36 -38.71 7.71
N ASN A 574 37.64 -38.33 7.66
CA ASN A 574 38.75 -39.05 8.29
C ASN A 574 38.54 -39.20 9.80
N PHE A 575 38.04 -38.15 10.47
CA PHE A 575 37.76 -38.21 11.90
C PHE A 575 36.58 -39.14 12.23
N LYS A 576 35.51 -39.13 11.43
CA LYS A 576 34.39 -40.08 11.59
C LYS A 576 34.88 -41.52 11.46
N GLU A 577 35.73 -41.79 10.48
CA GLU A 577 36.34 -43.10 10.27
C GLU A 577 37.23 -43.52 11.44
N MET A 578 38.09 -42.62 11.92
CA MET A 578 38.95 -42.86 13.09
C MET A 578 38.12 -43.21 14.34
N ARG A 579 36.96 -42.54 14.53
CA ARG A 579 36.03 -42.83 15.63
C ARG A 579 35.35 -44.19 15.48
N ALA A 580 34.87 -44.53 14.29
CA ALA A 580 34.31 -45.85 14.02
C ALA A 580 35.34 -46.95 14.33
N ASN A 581 36.59 -46.75 13.90
CA ASN A 581 37.70 -47.65 14.20
C ASN A 581 38.05 -47.71 15.70
N HIS A 582 37.94 -46.59 16.43
CA HIS A 582 38.12 -46.58 17.88
C HIS A 582 37.02 -47.38 18.61
N GLU A 583 35.75 -47.20 18.22
CA GLU A 583 34.63 -47.94 18.80
C GLU A 583 34.71 -49.44 18.50
N ILE A 584 35.11 -49.83 17.28
CA ILE A 584 35.38 -51.23 16.93
C ILE A 584 36.49 -51.80 17.82
N ARG A 585 37.61 -51.06 17.99
CA ARG A 585 38.71 -51.47 18.88
C ARG A 585 38.25 -51.62 20.34
N LYS A 586 37.40 -50.71 20.83
CA LYS A 586 36.83 -50.77 22.18
C LYS A 586 35.94 -52.00 22.36
N ARG A 587 35.03 -52.27 21.41
CA ARG A 587 34.19 -53.48 21.39
C ARG A 587 35.03 -54.76 21.37
N ASN A 588 36.08 -54.80 20.55
CA ASN A 588 36.98 -55.95 20.47
C ASN A 588 37.76 -56.17 21.77
N ARG A 589 38.20 -55.09 22.44
CA ARG A 589 38.82 -55.18 23.78
C ARG A 589 37.85 -55.72 24.82
N LEU A 590 36.59 -55.28 24.81
CA LEU A 590 35.54 -55.80 25.70
C LEU A 590 35.26 -57.28 25.45
N LYS A 591 35.13 -57.71 24.18
CA LYS A 591 34.99 -59.13 23.82
C LYS A 591 36.17 -59.98 24.32
N ARG A 592 37.41 -59.50 24.14
CA ARG A 592 38.62 -60.18 24.64
C ARG A 592 38.63 -60.26 26.17
N ARG A 593 38.19 -59.22 26.88
CA ARG A 593 38.06 -59.25 28.35
C ARG A 593 37.02 -60.26 28.81
N MET A 594 35.84 -60.29 28.19
CA MET A 594 34.81 -61.29 28.51
C MET A 594 35.25 -62.72 28.20
N GLN A 595 35.99 -62.94 27.10
CA GLN A 595 36.58 -64.25 26.80
C GLN A 595 37.63 -64.66 27.84
N ARG A 596 38.51 -63.74 28.26
CA ARG A 596 39.49 -64.02 29.33
C ARG A 596 38.83 -64.29 30.67
N GLU A 597 37.76 -63.59 31.02
CA GLU A 597 36.98 -63.86 32.24
C GLU A 597 36.26 -65.22 32.16
N LYS A 598 35.68 -65.58 31.01
CA LYS A 598 35.12 -66.92 30.80
C LYS A 598 36.19 -68.01 30.93
N GLN A 599 37.37 -67.79 30.35
CA GLN A 599 38.49 -68.73 30.45
C GLN A 599 39.01 -68.85 31.89
N ARG A 600 39.13 -67.74 32.62
CA ARG A 600 39.48 -67.75 34.05
C ARG A 600 38.46 -68.53 34.88
N LYS A 601 37.16 -68.26 34.71
CA LYS A 601 36.09 -69.00 35.39
C LYS A 601 36.05 -70.48 35.02
N LEU A 602 36.48 -70.85 33.81
CA LEU A 602 36.59 -72.24 33.38
C LEU A 602 37.80 -72.94 34.03
N ASN A 603 38.92 -72.22 34.17
CA ASN A 603 40.12 -72.71 34.82
C ASN A 603 40.00 -72.74 36.35
N GLU A 604 39.16 -71.91 36.97
CA GLU A 604 38.84 -71.95 38.41
C GLU A 604 37.82 -73.04 38.77
N ARG A 605 37.18 -73.67 37.77
CA ARG A 605 36.22 -74.78 37.94
C ARG A 605 36.81 -76.15 37.61
N ARG A 606 38.07 -76.21 37.16
CA ARG A 606 38.87 -77.43 37.03
C ARG A 606 39.85 -77.46 38.17
#